data_AF-A0A7W1J3Q3-F1
#
_entry.id   AF-A0A7W1J3Q3-F1
#
_cell.length_a   1.000
_cell.length_b   1.000
_cell.length_c   1.000
_cell.angle_alpha   90.00
_cell.angle_beta   90.00
_cell.angle_gamma   90.00
#
_symmetry.space_group_name_H-M   'P 1'
#
loop_
_entity.id
_entity.type
_entity.pdbx_description
1 polymer ?
#
loop_
_entity_poly.entity_id
_entity_poly.type
_entity_poly.pdbx_seq_one_letter_code
_entity_poly.pdbx_strand_id
1 'polypeptide(L)' 'MKAHELLSGLGLPGRDLHDLPDSGKRFPDGAQYRVEIPSVEGPRVLEAVIEEADRREVQIHRVSQGSGIMLL' A
#
# COMPACT_ATOMS: atom_id res chain seq x y z
N MET A 1 10.41 11.63 22.46
CA MET A 1 10.40 10.16 22.32
C MET A 1 9.94 9.85 20.90
N LYS A 2 10.72 9.09 20.13
CA LYS A 2 10.35 8.67 18.77
C LYS A 2 9.49 7.41 18.83
N ALA A 3 8.63 7.17 17.83
CA ALA A 3 7.69 6.04 17.81
C ALA A 3 8.39 4.66 18.01
N HIS A 4 9.59 4.48 17.46
CA HIS A 4 10.35 3.23 17.62
C HIS A 4 10.83 2.98 19.06
N GLU A 5 11.09 4.03 19.83
CA GLU A 5 11.52 3.92 21.24
C GLU A 5 10.35 3.43 22.11
N LEU A 6 9.14 3.91 21.83
CA LEU A 6 7.90 3.45 22.47
C LEU A 6 7.63 1.98 22.18
N LEU A 7 7.71 1.56 20.91
CA LEU A 7 7.51 0.16 20.52
C LEU A 7 8.55 -0.75 21.20
N SER A 8 9.81 -0.35 21.20
CA SER A 8 10.88 -1.12 21.84
C SER A 8 10.67 -1.24 23.36
N GLY A 9 10.20 -0.18 24.02
CA GLY A 9 9.85 -0.20 25.45
C GLY A 9 8.69 -1.14 25.81
N LEU A 10 7.83 -1.45 24.83
CA LEU A 10 6.76 -2.44 24.95
C LEU A 10 7.20 -3.86 24.54
N GLY A 11 8.47 -4.07 24.19
CA GLY A 11 8.97 -5.35 23.67
C GLY A 11 8.54 -5.65 22.23
N LEU A 12 8.07 -4.64 21.49
CA LEU A 12 7.67 -4.76 20.09
C LEU A 12 8.82 -4.34 19.16
N PRO A 13 8.84 -4.81 17.89
CA PRO A 13 9.83 -4.36 16.91
C PRO A 13 9.77 -2.84 16.71
N GLY A 14 10.91 -2.16 16.88
CA GLY A 14 11.02 -0.72 16.64
C GLY A 14 11.11 -0.33 15.15
N ARG A 15 11.17 -1.32 14.26
CA ARG A 15 11.22 -1.15 12.80
C ARG A 15 10.62 -2.37 12.12
N ASP A 16 10.38 -2.26 10.82
CA ASP A 16 9.97 -3.37 9.97
C ASP A 16 11.04 -4.47 9.95
N LEU A 17 10.58 -5.71 9.95
CA LEU A 17 11.43 -6.91 10.01
C LEU A 17 11.88 -7.33 8.60
N HIS A 18 12.69 -6.49 7.95
CA HIS A 18 13.21 -6.76 6.60
C HIS A 18 14.13 -8.00 6.51
N ASP A 19 14.58 -8.53 7.65
CA ASP A 19 15.44 -9.73 7.72
C ASP A 19 14.63 -11.05 7.63
N LEU A 20 13.29 -10.98 7.61
CA LEU A 20 12.43 -12.16 7.45
C LEU A 20 12.52 -12.72 6.02
N PRO A 21 12.35 -14.04 5.84
CA PRO A 21 12.32 -14.63 4.51
C PRO A 21 11.10 -14.14 3.71
N ASP A 22 11.30 -13.95 2.41
CA ASP A 22 10.21 -13.65 1.49
C ASP A 22 9.17 -14.78 1.45
N SER A 23 7.90 -14.40 1.35
CA SER A 23 6.83 -15.35 1.06
C SER A 23 7.06 -16.01 -0.30
N GLY A 24 6.91 -17.33 -0.37
CA GLY A 24 6.94 -18.09 -1.63
C GLY A 24 5.65 -18.03 -2.45
N LYS A 25 4.56 -17.45 -1.91
CA LYS A 25 3.26 -17.38 -2.60
C LYS A 25 3.31 -16.39 -3.76
N ARG A 26 2.63 -16.70 -4.86
CA ARG A 26 2.54 -15.86 -6.06
C ARG A 26 1.13 -15.87 -6.64
N PHE A 27 0.79 -14.82 -7.37
CA PHE A 27 -0.37 -14.81 -8.28
C PHE A 27 -0.08 -15.68 -9.52
N PRO A 28 -1.11 -16.05 -10.31
CA PRO A 28 -0.93 -16.86 -11.53
C PRO A 28 0.04 -16.27 -12.56
N ASP A 29 0.23 -14.95 -12.58
CA ASP A 29 1.19 -14.24 -13.42
C ASP A 29 2.59 -14.10 -12.79
N GLY A 30 2.81 -14.71 -11.63
CA GLY A 30 4.10 -14.70 -10.93
C GLY A 30 4.36 -13.48 -10.05
N ALA A 31 3.42 -12.53 -9.92
CA ALA A 31 3.59 -11.39 -9.01
C ALA A 31 3.56 -11.82 -7.52
N GLN A 32 4.35 -11.15 -6.68
CA GLN A 32 4.35 -11.37 -5.22
C GLN A 32 3.19 -10.64 -4.51
N TYR A 33 2.84 -9.44 -4.98
CA TYR A 33 1.81 -8.59 -4.38
C TYR A 33 1.04 -7.82 -5.45
N ARG A 34 -0.09 -7.24 -5.03
CA ARG A 34 -0.89 -6.30 -5.82
C ARG A 34 -1.06 -5.03 -4.99
N VAL A 35 -1.01 -3.89 -5.65
CA VAL A 35 -1.23 -2.59 -5.03
C VAL A 35 -2.57 -2.05 -5.48
N GLU A 36 -3.40 -1.71 -4.51
CA GLU A 36 -4.64 -0.97 -4.74
C GLU A 36 -4.57 0.39 -4.04
N ILE A 37 -5.02 1.43 -4.75
CA ILE A 37 -5.32 2.73 -4.15
C ILE A 37 -6.85 2.90 -4.14
N PRO A 38 -7.51 2.80 -2.97
CA PRO A 38 -8.94 3.01 -2.86
C PRO A 38 -9.29 4.50 -2.80
N SER A 39 -10.58 4.81 -2.98
CA SER A 39 -11.14 6.17 -2.89
C SER A 39 -10.49 7.18 -3.85
N VAL A 40 -10.20 6.74 -5.07
CA VAL A 40 -9.74 7.59 -6.17
C VAL A 40 -10.95 8.23 -6.84
N GLU A 41 -11.37 9.38 -6.29
CA GLU A 41 -12.61 10.06 -6.67
C GLU A 41 -12.45 10.89 -7.96
N GLY A 42 -12.71 10.24 -9.10
CA GLY A 42 -12.79 10.86 -10.41
C GLY A 42 -11.44 11.08 -11.12
N PRO A 43 -11.48 11.61 -12.36
CA PRO A 43 -10.33 11.55 -13.28
C PRO A 43 -9.09 12.33 -12.81
N ARG A 44 -9.27 13.51 -12.22
CA ARG A 44 -8.13 14.33 -11.74
C ARG A 44 -7.36 13.66 -10.60
N VAL A 45 -8.06 12.93 -9.73
CA VAL A 45 -7.42 12.18 -8.64
C VAL A 45 -6.69 10.96 -9.21
N LEU A 46 -7.28 10.29 -10.19
CA LEU A 46 -6.62 9.19 -10.89
C LEU A 46 -5.32 9.63 -11.58
N GLU A 47 -5.32 10.80 -12.23
CA GLU A 47 -4.12 11.38 -12.84
C GLU A 47 -3.01 11.56 -11.80
N ALA A 48 -3.32 12.18 -10.66
CA ALA A 48 -2.35 12.35 -9.57
C ALA A 48 -1.82 11.01 -9.01
N VAL A 49 -2.68 9.99 -8.94
CA VAL A 49 -2.27 8.64 -8.52
C VAL A 49 -1.30 8.01 -9.52
N ILE A 50 -1.56 8.14 -10.82
CA ILE A 50 -0.68 7.61 -11.88
C ILE A 50 0.66 8.34 -11.87
N GLU A 51 0.66 9.67 -11.82
CA GLU A 51 1.90 10.46 -11.77
C GLU A 51 2.77 10.10 -10.56
N GLU A 52 2.15 9.90 -9.40
CA GLU A 52 2.86 9.52 -8.17
C GLU A 52 3.41 8.10 -8.25
N ALA A 53 2.63 7.18 -8.84
CA ALA A 53 3.04 5.79 -9.04
C ALA A 53 4.27 5.70 -9.95
N ASP A 54 4.25 6.43 -11.06
CA ASP A 54 5.39 6.53 -11.99
C ASP A 54 6.61 7.13 -11.28
N ARG A 55 6.43 8.22 -10.52
CA ARG A 55 7.54 8.86 -9.79
C ARG A 55 8.19 7.95 -8.75
N ARG A 56 7.43 7.02 -8.17
CA ARG A 56 7.91 6.07 -7.16
C ARG A 56 8.30 4.71 -7.73
N GLU A 57 8.14 4.51 -9.05
CA GLU A 57 8.34 3.23 -9.70
C GLU A 57 7.48 2.11 -9.07
N VAL A 58 6.23 2.44 -8.70
CA VAL A 58 5.28 1.50 -8.07
C VAL A 58 4.19 1.12 -9.05
N GLN A 59 4.08 -0.18 -9.35
CA GLN A 59 2.99 -0.70 -10.18
C GLN A 59 1.66 -0.76 -9.40
N ILE A 60 0.71 0.11 -9.76
CA ILE A 60 -0.68 0.02 -9.28
C ILE A 60 -1.46 -0.95 -10.15
N HIS A 61 -2.22 -1.83 -9.51
CA HIS A 61 -2.99 -2.88 -10.20
C HIS A 61 -4.47 -2.57 -10.25
N ARG A 62 -4.95 -1.79 -9.28
CA ARG A 62 -6.36 -1.42 -9.15
C ARG A 62 -6.49 -0.06 -8.51
N VAL A 63 -7.46 0.70 -8.99
CA VAL A 63 -8.03 1.82 -8.25
C VAL A 63 -9.51 1.53 -8.03
N SER A 64 -10.06 2.08 -6.96
CA SER A 64 -11.49 2.04 -6.72
C SER A 64 -12.00 3.42 -6.36
N GLN A 65 -13.19 3.76 -6.83
CA GLN A 65 -13.92 4.93 -6.38
C GLN A 65 -14.85 4.49 -5.25
N GLY A 66 -14.77 5.15 -4.11
CA GLY A 66 -15.69 4.93 -3.02
C GLY A 66 -16.95 5.78 -3.22
N SER A 67 -18.11 5.15 -3.37
CA SER A 67 -19.39 5.86 -3.40
C SER A 67 -19.80 6.43 -2.02
N GLY A 68 -18.98 6.22 -0.98
CA GLY A 68 -19.32 6.50 0.41
C GLY A 68 -20.41 5.58 0.95
N ILE A 69 -20.70 5.65 2.24
CA ILE A 69 -21.71 4.80 2.90
C ILE A 69 -23.16 5.14 2.49
N MET A 70 -23.36 6.10 1.56
CA MET A 70 -24.66 6.72 1.25
C MET A 70 -25.12 6.59 -0.21
N LEU A 71 -24.49 5.74 -1.01
CA LEU A 71 -24.93 5.48 -2.38
C LEU A 71 -25.20 3.97 -2.53
N LEU A 72 -26.40 3.56 -2.10
CA LEU A 72 -27.14 2.41 -2.65
C LEU A 72 -28.00 2.89 -3.82
#